data_AF-A0A9D6YTI6-F1
#
_entry.id   AF-A0A9D6YTI6-F1
#
_cell.length_a   1.000
_cell.length_b   1.000
_cell.length_c   1.000
_cell.angle_alpha   90.00
_cell.angle_beta   90.00
_cell.angle_gamma   90.00
#
_symmetry.space_group_name_H-M   'P 1'
#
loop_
_entity.id
_entity.type
_entity.pdbx_description
1 polymer ?
#
loop_
_entity_poly.entity_id
_entity_poly.type
_entity_poly.pdbx_seq_one_letter_code
_entity_poly.pdbx_strand_id
1 'polypeptide(L)'
;MLRIFPLYYAFLAVFFFVVLPLASRAGTHVPPGPPQLWYWLYISNWKSALGPDYAFLSHLWSLSIEEQFYLVWPPLVLWLGLRRLPWLCLALVAGAFALRFAWRVNDYGGEFLYRLTPFRVDTLAMGALLAVGVRDERWLKRLARWYRPVWVVALSGLCAVV
;
A
#
# COMPACT_ATOMS: atom_id res chain seq x y z
N MET A 1 11.80 -4.85 -9.92
CA MET A 1 11.71 -3.49 -9.36
C MET A 1 12.59 -2.48 -10.09
N LEU A 2 13.91 -2.71 -10.26
CA LEU A 2 14.81 -1.82 -11.04
C LEU A 2 14.43 -1.54 -12.51
N ARG A 3 13.47 -2.29 -13.09
CA ARG A 3 13.02 -2.09 -14.48
C ARG A 3 11.93 -1.03 -14.63
N ILE A 4 11.15 -0.78 -13.58
CA ILE A 4 10.06 0.22 -13.59
C ILE A 4 10.58 1.57 -13.09
N PHE A 5 11.63 1.56 -12.27
CA PHE A 5 12.28 2.75 -11.72
C PHE A 5 12.65 3.79 -12.81
N PRO A 6 13.35 3.44 -13.90
CA PRO A 6 13.74 4.43 -14.92
C PRO A 6 12.53 5.05 -15.60
N LEU A 7 11.50 4.23 -15.85
CA LEU A 7 10.25 4.68 -16.47
C LEU A 7 9.47 5.63 -15.54
N TYR A 8 9.44 5.35 -14.24
CA TYR A 8 8.80 6.20 -13.25
C TYR A 8 9.44 7.60 -13.20
N TYR A 9 10.76 7.68 -13.07
CA TYR A 9 11.47 8.96 -13.05
C TYR A 9 11.38 9.70 -14.38
N ALA A 10 11.44 8.97 -15.51
CA ALA A 10 11.22 9.57 -16.82
C ALA A 10 9.81 10.16 -16.95
N PHE A 11 8.78 9.45 -16.48
CA PHE A 11 7.41 9.94 -16.47
C PHE A 11 7.24 11.20 -15.61
N LEU A 12 7.80 11.20 -14.39
CA LEU A 12 7.79 12.40 -13.53
C LEU A 12 8.53 13.58 -14.18
N ALA A 13 9.69 13.33 -14.79
CA ALA A 13 10.45 14.36 -15.47
C ALA A 13 9.66 14.96 -16.65
N VAL A 14 9.05 14.13 -17.49
CA VAL A 14 8.20 14.59 -18.59
C VAL A 14 7.00 15.37 -18.05
N PHE A 15 6.35 14.90 -16.99
CA PHE A 15 5.20 15.58 -16.42
C PHE A 15 5.56 16.97 -15.88
N PHE A 16 6.59 17.07 -15.02
CA PHE A 16 6.95 18.33 -14.36
C PHE A 16 7.71 19.31 -15.26
N PHE A 17 8.55 18.83 -16.18
CA PHE A 17 9.40 19.70 -17.02
C PHE A 17 8.86 19.93 -18.43
N VAL A 18 7.89 19.13 -18.91
CA VAL A 18 7.31 19.27 -20.26
C VAL A 18 5.81 19.55 -20.19
N VAL A 19 5.03 18.68 -19.55
CA VAL A 19 3.55 18.77 -19.56
C VAL A 19 3.06 19.98 -18.76
N LEU A 20 3.52 20.16 -17.52
CA LEU A 20 3.09 21.28 -16.67
C LEU A 20 3.44 22.65 -17.29
N PRO A 21 4.69 22.88 -17.76
CA PRO A 21 5.05 24.15 -18.38
C PRO A 21 4.32 24.39 -19.69
N LEU A 22 4.08 23.35 -20.50
CA LEU A 22 3.32 23.47 -21.74
C LEU A 22 1.84 23.81 -21.46
N ALA A 23 1.23 23.17 -20.47
CA ALA A 23 -0.14 23.44 -20.03
C ALA A 23 -0.29 24.88 -19.52
N SER A 24 0.69 25.37 -18.74
CA SER A 24 0.73 26.76 -18.28
C SER A 24 0.87 27.75 -19.45
N ARG A 25 1.73 27.47 -20.43
CA ARG A 25 1.88 28.30 -21.64
C ARG A 25 0.63 28.27 -22.54
N ALA A 26 -0.10 27.16 -22.56
CA ALA A 26 -1.35 27.01 -23.31
C ALA A 26 -2.55 27.70 -22.65
N GLY A 27 -2.36 28.39 -21.52
CA GLY A 27 -3.42 29.12 -20.81
C GLY A 27 -4.37 28.23 -20.02
N THR A 28 -4.06 26.93 -19.86
CA THR A 28 -4.86 26.05 -18.99
C THR A 28 -4.57 26.39 -17.53
N HIS A 29 -5.61 26.61 -16.75
CA HIS A 29 -5.47 26.86 -15.31
C HIS A 29 -5.11 25.55 -14.60
N VAL A 30 -3.81 25.33 -14.41
CA VAL A 30 -3.31 24.22 -13.60
C VAL A 30 -3.39 24.65 -12.13
N PRO A 31 -4.25 24.02 -11.29
CA PRO A 31 -4.29 24.36 -9.88
C PRO A 31 -2.91 24.13 -9.23
N PRO A 32 -2.52 24.95 -8.24
CA PRO A 32 -1.27 24.75 -7.52
C PRO A 32 -1.31 23.36 -6.87
N GLY A 33 -0.54 22.45 -7.43
CA GLY A 33 -0.47 21.10 -6.91
C GLY A 33 0.61 20.96 -5.84
N PRO A 34 0.66 19.78 -5.20
CA PRO A 34 1.58 19.48 -4.13
C PRO A 34 3.05 19.64 -4.55
N PRO A 35 3.96 19.85 -3.58
CA PRO A 35 5.39 19.88 -3.85
C PRO A 35 5.84 18.61 -4.60
N GLN A 36 6.59 18.79 -5.68
CA GLN A 36 7.08 17.67 -6.48
C GLN A 36 7.85 16.62 -5.66
N LEU A 37 8.49 17.06 -4.56
CA LEU A 37 9.32 16.25 -3.67
C LEU A 37 8.60 14.98 -3.15
N TRP A 38 7.28 15.06 -2.93
CA TRP A 38 6.49 13.93 -2.48
C TRP A 38 6.53 12.75 -3.47
N TYR A 39 6.60 13.00 -4.77
CA TYR A 39 6.69 11.95 -5.78
C TYR A 39 8.13 11.46 -5.94
N TRP A 40 9.11 12.35 -6.00
CA TRP A 40 10.52 11.96 -6.16
C TRP A 40 11.03 11.06 -5.03
N LEU A 41 10.51 11.24 -3.81
CA LEU A 41 10.86 10.45 -2.63
C LEU A 41 9.96 9.23 -2.40
N TYR A 42 9.01 8.93 -3.30
CA TYR A 42 8.03 7.85 -3.11
C TYR A 42 7.22 7.98 -1.81
N ILE A 43 6.83 9.20 -1.46
CA ILE A 43 5.99 9.53 -0.29
C ILE A 43 4.63 10.10 -0.76
N SER A 44 4.31 9.95 -2.04
CA SER A 44 3.09 10.51 -2.63
C SER A 44 1.82 9.97 -1.98
N ASN A 45 1.87 8.78 -1.38
CA ASN A 45 0.75 8.18 -0.65
C ASN A 45 0.30 9.01 0.56
N TRP A 46 1.23 9.59 1.32
CA TRP A 46 0.92 10.47 2.44
C TRP A 46 0.29 11.78 1.97
N LYS A 47 0.81 12.33 0.88
CA LYS A 47 0.28 13.54 0.27
C LYS A 47 -1.12 13.32 -0.30
N SER A 48 -1.34 12.17 -0.94
CA SER A 48 -2.64 11.75 -1.47
C SER A 48 -3.66 11.53 -0.34
N ALA A 49 -3.20 11.12 0.84
CA ALA A 49 -4.03 11.02 2.05
C ALA A 49 -4.35 12.40 2.65
N LEU A 50 -3.38 13.31 2.71
CA LEU A 50 -3.50 14.63 3.34
C LEU A 50 -4.32 15.66 2.53
N GLY A 51 -4.56 15.43 1.24
CA GLY A 51 -5.30 16.39 0.42
C GLY A 51 -5.28 16.12 -1.08
N PRO A 52 -5.92 17.02 -1.87
CA PRO A 52 -6.13 16.84 -3.31
C PRO A 52 -4.82 16.73 -4.07
N ASP A 53 -4.77 15.81 -5.03
CA ASP A 53 -3.59 15.46 -5.82
C ASP A 53 -3.68 15.94 -7.26
N TYR A 54 -2.54 15.98 -7.97
CA TYR A 54 -2.61 16.03 -9.42
C TYR A 54 -3.38 14.79 -9.89
N ALA A 55 -4.52 14.97 -10.57
CA ALA A 55 -5.37 13.85 -10.99
C ALA A 55 -4.57 12.79 -11.77
N PHE A 56 -3.65 13.24 -12.63
CA PHE A 56 -2.75 12.38 -13.40
C PHE A 56 -1.69 11.66 -12.58
N LEU A 57 -1.27 12.20 -11.43
CA LEU A 57 -0.28 11.57 -10.56
C LEU A 57 -0.92 10.84 -9.37
N SER A 58 -2.24 10.97 -9.21
CA SER A 58 -2.95 10.40 -8.07
C SER A 58 -2.67 8.92 -7.94
N HIS A 59 -2.77 8.14 -9.01
CA HIS A 59 -2.52 6.69 -9.01
C HIS A 59 -1.09 6.27 -8.57
N LEU A 60 -0.10 7.17 -8.52
CA LEU A 60 1.25 6.86 -8.05
C LEU A 60 1.32 6.57 -6.54
N TRP A 61 0.25 6.88 -5.79
CA TRP A 61 0.16 6.56 -4.38
C TRP A 61 0.32 5.06 -4.11
N SER A 62 -0.23 4.18 -4.95
CA SER A 62 -0.12 2.73 -4.75
C SER A 62 1.28 2.21 -5.07
N LEU A 63 1.92 2.76 -6.10
CA LEU A 63 3.30 2.43 -6.45
C LEU A 63 4.27 2.83 -5.32
N SER A 64 4.06 3.99 -4.70
CA SER A 64 4.86 4.43 -3.55
C SER A 64 4.77 3.46 -2.37
N ILE A 65 3.58 2.90 -2.12
CA ILE A 65 3.37 1.87 -1.08
C ILE A 65 4.13 0.58 -1.42
N GLU A 66 4.06 0.14 -2.67
CA GLU A 66 4.78 -1.06 -3.12
C GLU A 66 6.28 -0.91 -2.89
N GLU A 67 6.87 0.22 -3.29
CA GLU A 67 8.30 0.43 -3.13
C GLU A 67 8.73 0.50 -1.66
N GLN A 68 7.97 1.19 -0.79
CA GLN A 68 8.21 1.20 0.65
C GLN A 68 8.18 -0.22 1.23
N PHE A 69 7.21 -1.04 0.80
CA PHE A 69 7.13 -2.43 1.23
C PHE A 69 8.37 -3.22 0.77
N TYR A 70 8.76 -3.12 -0.50
CA TYR A 70 9.93 -3.85 -1.01
C TYR A 70 11.27 -3.38 -0.42
N LEU A 71 11.37 -2.14 0.06
CA LEU A 71 12.55 -1.67 0.78
C LEU A 71 12.63 -2.25 2.20
N VAL A 72 11.49 -2.32 2.90
CA VAL A 72 11.43 -2.79 4.29
C VAL A 72 11.37 -4.32 4.39
N TRP A 73 10.82 -4.99 3.40
CA TRP A 73 10.58 -6.44 3.41
C TRP A 73 11.86 -7.30 3.49
N PRO A 74 12.91 -7.09 2.67
CA PRO A 74 14.13 -7.89 2.73
C PRO A 74 14.85 -7.80 4.09
N PRO A 75 15.07 -6.61 4.69
CA PRO A 75 15.61 -6.50 6.05
C PRO A 75 14.75 -7.24 7.08
N LEU A 76 13.42 -7.12 7.00
CA LEU A 76 12.52 -7.85 7.90
C LEU A 76 12.67 -9.36 7.76
N VAL A 77 12.74 -9.88 6.53
CA VAL A 77 12.94 -11.33 6.28
C VAL A 77 14.27 -11.81 6.83
N LEU A 78 15.34 -11.03 6.63
CA LEU A 78 16.68 -11.35 7.12
C LEU A 78 16.76 -11.33 8.65
N TRP A 79 16.15 -10.34 9.32
CA TRP A 79 16.20 -10.21 10.78
C TRP A 79 15.29 -11.20 11.53
N LEU A 80 14.07 -11.43 11.04
CA LEU A 80 13.10 -12.29 11.73
C LEU A 80 13.28 -13.78 11.41
N GLY A 81 13.86 -14.09 10.25
CA GLY A 81 13.98 -15.44 9.73
C GLY A 81 12.62 -16.06 9.36
N LEU A 82 12.67 -17.15 8.59
CA LEU A 82 11.49 -17.81 8.03
C LEU A 82 10.50 -18.35 9.09
N ARG A 83 10.96 -18.56 10.33
CA ARG A 83 10.11 -19.09 11.43
C ARG A 83 9.18 -18.03 12.03
N ARG A 84 9.58 -16.76 12.08
CA ARG A 84 8.80 -15.67 12.69
C ARG A 84 8.02 -14.85 11.66
N LEU A 85 8.39 -14.95 10.38
CA LEU A 85 7.73 -14.26 9.28
C LEU A 85 6.20 -14.46 9.23
N PRO A 86 5.66 -15.68 9.42
CA PRO A 86 4.22 -15.89 9.37
C PRO A 86 3.47 -15.19 10.50
N TRP A 87 4.07 -15.12 11.70
CA TRP A 87 3.49 -14.41 12.85
C TRP A 87 3.49 -12.90 12.64
N LEU A 88 4.56 -12.36 12.02
CA LEU A 88 4.58 -10.96 11.60
C LEU A 88 3.47 -10.68 10.59
N CYS A 89 3.32 -11.51 9.55
CA CYS A 89 2.25 -11.34 8.57
C CYS A 89 0.86 -11.39 9.22
N LEU A 90 0.64 -12.33 10.14
CA LEU A 90 -0.62 -12.44 10.88
C LEU A 90 -0.88 -11.19 11.73
N ALA A 91 0.14 -10.67 12.41
CA ALA A 91 0.05 -9.44 13.20
C ALA A 91 -0.22 -8.21 12.33
N LEU A 92 0.38 -8.11 11.14
CA LEU A 92 0.12 -7.05 10.17
C LEU A 92 -1.33 -7.10 9.65
N VAL A 93 -1.83 -8.29 9.32
CA VAL A 93 -3.22 -8.48 8.88
C VAL A 93 -4.21 -8.15 10.00
N ALA A 94 -3.99 -8.68 11.20
CA ALA A 94 -4.84 -8.42 12.36
C ALA A 94 -4.81 -6.94 12.76
N GLY A 95 -3.64 -6.30 12.76
CA GLY A 95 -3.47 -4.88 13.01
C GLY A 95 -4.21 -4.03 11.97
N ALA A 96 -4.07 -4.33 10.69
CA ALA A 96 -4.79 -3.64 9.62
C ALA A 96 -6.31 -3.76 9.80
N PHE A 97 -6.81 -4.94 10.16
CA PHE A 97 -8.24 -5.17 10.40
C PHE A 97 -8.74 -4.42 11.66
N ALA A 98 -7.99 -4.45 12.76
CA ALA A 98 -8.32 -3.75 13.99
C ALA A 98 -8.35 -2.23 13.79
N LEU A 99 -7.39 -1.67 13.04
CA LEU A 99 -7.40 -0.26 12.68
C LEU A 99 -8.61 0.10 11.80
N ARG A 100 -8.96 -0.72 10.80
CA ARG A 100 -10.18 -0.52 9.98
C ARG A 100 -11.44 -0.51 10.85
N PHE A 101 -11.54 -1.44 11.79
CA PHE A 101 -12.68 -1.55 12.69
C PHE A 101 -12.79 -0.36 13.65
N ALA A 102 -11.69 -0.04 14.36
CA ALA A 102 -11.63 1.08 15.30
C ALA A 102 -12.02 2.41 14.63
N TRP A 103 -11.72 2.56 13.34
CA TRP A 103 -11.93 3.81 12.65
C TRP A 103 -13.30 3.96 12.01
N ARG A 104 -13.94 2.86 11.58
CA ARG A 104 -15.36 2.86 11.18
C ARG A 104 -16.28 3.33 12.31
N VAL A 105 -15.84 3.19 13.56
CA VAL A 105 -16.56 3.64 14.75
C VAL A 105 -16.38 5.14 15.04
N ASN A 106 -15.37 5.82 14.46
CA ASN A 106 -14.97 7.18 14.84
C ASN A 106 -15.20 8.28 13.77
N ASP A 107 -15.72 7.95 12.58
CA ASP A 107 -16.21 8.88 11.53
C ASP A 107 -15.27 10.04 11.11
N TYR A 108 -13.95 9.87 11.25
CA TYR A 108 -12.97 10.80 10.68
C TYR A 108 -12.92 10.63 9.14
N GLY A 109 -12.51 11.65 8.37
CA GLY A 109 -12.68 11.69 6.89
C GLY A 109 -11.96 10.59 6.07
N GLY A 110 -12.73 9.73 5.40
CA GLY A 110 -12.36 8.40 4.87
C GLY A 110 -11.19 8.25 3.86
N GLU A 111 -10.68 9.32 3.26
CA GLU A 111 -9.59 9.24 2.27
C GLU A 111 -8.21 9.09 2.91
N PHE A 112 -8.04 9.58 4.14
CA PHE A 112 -6.74 9.62 4.83
C PHE A 112 -6.22 8.21 5.15
N LEU A 113 -7.10 7.29 5.59
CA LEU A 113 -6.70 5.93 5.95
C LEU A 113 -6.70 4.95 4.79
N TYR A 114 -7.55 5.15 3.78
CA TYR A 114 -7.64 4.24 2.62
C TYR A 114 -6.32 4.18 1.83
N ARG A 115 -5.53 5.26 1.88
CA ARG A 115 -4.28 5.43 1.11
C ARG A 115 -3.01 5.28 1.95
N LEU A 116 -3.11 5.05 3.25
CA LEU A 116 -1.95 4.93 4.14
C LEU A 116 -1.41 3.50 4.11
N THR A 117 -0.09 3.38 3.96
CA THR A 117 0.69 2.14 3.84
C THR A 117 0.23 1.03 4.81
N PRO A 118 -0.03 1.28 6.11
CA PRO A 118 -0.43 0.25 7.07
C PRO A 118 -1.73 -0.49 6.72
N PHE A 119 -2.65 0.16 5.98
CA PHE A 119 -3.97 -0.38 5.67
C PHE A 119 -4.01 -1.26 4.43
N ARG A 120 -2.95 -1.23 3.61
CA ARG A 120 -2.82 -2.02 2.37
C ARG A 120 -1.75 -3.10 2.45
N VAL A 121 -0.95 -3.09 3.52
CA VAL A 121 0.01 -4.15 3.83
C VAL A 121 -0.69 -5.49 4.04
N ASP A 122 -2.00 -5.54 4.31
CA ASP A 122 -2.79 -6.78 4.38
C ASP A 122 -2.68 -7.62 3.10
N THR A 123 -2.81 -7.00 1.92
CA THR A 123 -2.70 -7.71 0.63
C THR A 123 -1.27 -8.20 0.35
N LEU A 124 -0.27 -7.39 0.67
CA LEU A 124 1.14 -7.72 0.50
C LEU A 124 1.60 -8.79 1.51
N ALA A 125 1.10 -8.72 2.75
CA ALA A 125 1.34 -9.70 3.79
C ALA A 125 0.64 -11.04 3.50
N MET A 126 -0.55 -11.03 2.88
CA MET A 126 -1.21 -12.24 2.37
C MET A 126 -0.39 -12.88 1.25
N GLY A 127 0.12 -12.09 0.30
CA GLY A 127 1.05 -12.59 -0.73
C GLY A 127 2.32 -13.18 -0.13
N ALA A 128 2.89 -12.54 0.88
CA ALA A 128 4.03 -13.06 1.63
C ALA A 128 3.72 -14.35 2.40
N LEU A 129 2.55 -14.44 3.03
CA LEU A 129 2.06 -15.65 3.71
C LEU A 129 1.94 -16.82 2.74
N LEU A 130 1.38 -16.60 1.56
CA LEU A 130 1.31 -17.62 0.51
C LEU A 130 2.71 -18.05 0.03
N ALA A 131 3.62 -17.10 -0.17
CA ALA A 131 4.99 -17.40 -0.57
C ALA A 131 5.75 -18.24 0.49
N VAL A 132 5.53 -17.95 1.78
CA VAL A 132 6.09 -18.78 2.86
C VAL A 132 5.42 -20.15 2.90
N GLY A 133 4.10 -20.21 2.71
CA GLY A 133 3.36 -21.47 2.64
C GLY A 133 3.89 -22.40 1.55
N VAL A 134 4.13 -21.88 0.35
CA VAL A 134 4.70 -22.65 -0.78
C VAL A 134 6.12 -23.14 -0.46
N ARG A 135 6.90 -22.39 0.33
CA ARG A 135 8.25 -22.80 0.74
C ARG A 135 8.28 -23.77 1.92
N ASP A 136 7.24 -23.82 2.75
CA ASP A 136 7.16 -24.68 3.93
C ASP A 136 5.78 -25.36 4.02
N GLU A 137 5.69 -26.57 3.45
CA GLU A 137 4.46 -27.38 3.43
C GLU A 137 3.88 -27.66 4.82
N ARG A 138 4.71 -27.65 5.87
CA ARG A 138 4.25 -27.83 7.26
C ARG A 138 3.44 -26.63 7.74
N TRP A 139 3.79 -25.44 7.26
CA TRP A 139 3.07 -24.20 7.56
C TRP A 139 1.73 -24.14 6.81
N LEU A 140 1.71 -24.53 5.53
CA LEU A 140 0.46 -24.71 4.76
C LEU A 140 -0.54 -25.64 5.44
N LYS A 141 -0.08 -26.80 5.93
CA LYS A 141 -0.95 -27.77 6.62
C LYS A 141 -1.51 -27.24 7.96
N ARG A 142 -0.76 -26.40 8.68
CA ARG A 142 -1.24 -25.72 9.90
C ARG A 142 -2.27 -24.64 9.57
N LEU A 143 -2.04 -23.87 8.51
CA LEU A 143 -2.94 -22.82 8.04
C LEU A 143 -4.25 -23.40 7.47
N ALA A 144 -4.15 -24.47 6.69
CA ALA A 144 -5.30 -25.23 6.17
C ALA A 144 -6.12 -25.92 7.27
N ARG A 145 -5.61 -26.05 8.50
CA ARG A 145 -6.40 -26.51 9.65
C ARG A 145 -7.28 -25.40 10.24
N TRP A 146 -6.87 -24.15 10.06
CA TRP A 146 -7.55 -22.95 10.58
C TRP A 146 -8.25 -22.11 9.50
N TYR A 147 -8.16 -22.47 8.22
CA TYR A 147 -8.81 -21.70 7.15
C TYR A 147 -10.34 -21.64 7.35
N ARG A 148 -11.00 -22.76 7.71
CA ARG A 148 -12.47 -22.81 7.90
C ARG A 148 -13.03 -21.73 8.85
N PRO A 149 -12.55 -21.58 10.09
CA PRO A 149 -13.05 -20.52 10.97
C PRO A 149 -12.63 -19.11 10.53
N VAL A 150 -11.42 -18.95 9.96
CA VAL A 150 -10.94 -17.62 9.49
C VAL A 150 -11.76 -17.10 8.32
N TRP A 151 -12.16 -17.96 7.38
CA TRP A 151 -13.05 -17.57 6.28
C TRP A 151 -14.44 -17.17 6.77
N VAL A 152 -14.99 -17.89 7.76
CA VAL A 152 -16.30 -17.55 8.33
C VAL A 152 -16.28 -16.20 9.07
N VAL A 153 -15.19 -15.89 9.80
CA VAL A 153 -15.00 -14.59 10.46
C VAL A 153 -14.71 -13.47 9.46
N ALA A 154 -13.95 -13.74 8.40
CA ALA A 154 -13.69 -12.78 7.34
C ALA A 154 -14.97 -12.46 6.52
N LEU A 155 -15.79 -13.47 6.24
CA LEU A 155 -17.10 -13.30 5.58
C LEU A 155 -18.10 -12.57 6.47
N SER A 156 -18.16 -12.88 7.77
CA SER A 156 -19.05 -12.17 8.70
C SER A 156 -18.62 -10.70 8.89
N GLY A 157 -17.32 -10.42 8.90
CA GLY A 157 -16.79 -9.06 8.90
C GLY A 157 -17.09 -8.29 7.61
N LEU A 158 -17.06 -8.95 6.44
CA LEU A 158 -17.45 -8.36 5.15
C LEU A 158 -18.94 -8.03 5.09
N CYS A 159 -19.81 -8.91 5.58
CA CYS A 159 -21.26 -8.67 5.62
C CYS A 159 -21.68 -7.56 6.62
N ALA A 160 -20.83 -7.23 7.59
CA ALA A 160 -21.08 -6.11 8.53
C ALA A 160 -20.59 -4.75 7.99
N VAL A 161 -19.86 -4.74 6.87
CA VAL A 161 -19.21 -3.55 6.29
C VAL A 161 -19.90 -3.06 5.00
N VAL A 162 -20.69 -3.92 4.33
CA VAL A 162 -21.65 -3.52 3.26
C VAL A 162 -22.89 -2.90 3.88
#